data_AF-A0A026X3I7-F1
#
_entry.id   AF-A0A026X3I7-F1
#
_cell.length_a   1.000
_cell.length_b   1.000
_cell.length_c   1.000
_cell.angle_alpha   90.00
_cell.angle_beta   90.00
_cell.angle_gamma   90.00
#
_symmetry.space_group_name_H-M   'P 1'
#
loop_
_entity.id
_entity.type
_entity.pdbx_description
1 polymer ?
#
loop_
_entity_poly.entity_id
_entity_poly.type
_entity_poly.pdbx_seq_one_letter_code
_entity_poly.pdbx_strand_id
1 'polypeptide(L)'
;MRAYLQSEDLWVCVEGRSEYTQDSKRMTKARAKIILSVEKQNYSHLQNTVTPKEAWDKLRDTFEDSGLTRKVGLLRILTSINLRKSDLIVKMNKNSCSLYIFAS
;
A
#
# COMPACT_ATOMS: atom_id res chain seq x y z
N MET A 1 -11.45 11.00 3.05
CA MET A 1 -11.02 12.23 2.34
C MET A 1 -12.08 12.77 1.37
N ARG A 2 -12.64 11.97 0.45
CA ARG A 2 -13.58 12.47 -0.58
C ARG A 2 -14.78 13.26 -0.03
N ALA A 3 -15.50 12.70 0.94
CA ALA A 3 -16.64 13.37 1.58
C ALA A 3 -16.27 14.72 2.23
N TYR A 4 -15.08 14.81 2.83
CA TYR A 4 -14.58 16.04 3.46
C TYR A 4 -14.27 17.15 2.45
N LEU A 5 -13.73 16.80 1.29
CA LEU A 5 -13.49 17.78 0.23
C LEU A 5 -14.79 18.15 -0.49
N GLN A 6 -15.76 17.23 -0.59
CA GLN A 6 -17.08 17.51 -1.14
C GLN A 6 -17.90 18.45 -0.26
N SER A 7 -17.84 18.32 1.07
CA SER A 7 -18.53 19.24 1.98
C SER A 7 -18.04 20.69 1.90
N GLU A 8 -16.87 20.93 1.29
CA GLU A 8 -16.31 22.26 1.08
C GLU A 8 -16.26 22.68 -0.39
N ASP A 9 -16.91 21.93 -1.29
CA ASP A 9 -16.84 22.14 -2.74
C ASP A 9 -15.41 22.17 -3.31
N LEU A 10 -14.46 21.47 -2.69
CA LEU A 10 -13.06 21.42 -3.11
C LEU A 10 -12.74 20.20 -3.98
N TRP A 11 -13.66 19.23 -4.07
CA TRP A 11 -13.44 18.00 -4.83
C TRP A 11 -13.19 18.26 -6.33
N VAL A 12 -13.82 19.29 -6.90
CA VAL A 12 -13.63 19.69 -8.30
C VAL A 12 -12.17 20.01 -8.65
N CYS A 13 -11.38 20.51 -7.69
CA CYS A 13 -9.95 20.79 -7.86
C CYS A 13 -9.11 19.51 -7.97
N VAL A 14 -9.59 18.40 -7.38
CA VAL A 14 -8.92 17.09 -7.45
C VAL A 14 -9.22 16.38 -8.76
N GLU A 15 -10.41 16.59 -9.35
CA GLU A 15 -10.75 16.03 -10.67
C GLU A 15 -9.86 16.63 -11.78
N GLY A 16 -9.34 17.85 -11.57
CA GLY A 16 -8.45 18.53 -12.50
C GLY A 16 -9.17 19.07 -13.74
N ARG A 17 -10.44 19.48 -13.58
CA ARG A 17 -11.17 20.17 -14.64
C ARG A 17 -10.58 21.57 -14.85
N SER A 18 -10.29 21.92 -16.11
CA SER A 18 -9.62 23.16 -16.51
C SER A 18 -10.33 24.44 -16.04
N GLU A 19 -11.66 24.38 -15.89
CA GLU A 19 -12.52 25.48 -15.43
C GLU A 19 -12.19 25.96 -14.00
N TYR A 20 -11.65 25.10 -13.15
CA TYR A 20 -11.37 25.41 -11.73
C TYR A 20 -9.88 25.57 -11.44
N THR A 21 -9.01 25.32 -12.43
CA THR A 21 -7.56 25.51 -12.31
C THR A 21 -7.18 26.98 -12.18
N GLN A 22 -8.06 27.91 -12.58
CA GLN A 22 -7.80 29.35 -12.45
C GLN A 22 -8.03 29.89 -11.02
N ASP A 23 -8.77 29.17 -10.17
CA ASP A 23 -8.97 29.58 -8.78
C ASP A 23 -7.82 29.06 -7.91
N SER A 24 -6.72 29.82 -7.91
CA SER A 24 -5.52 29.53 -7.13
C SER A 24 -5.82 29.34 -5.64
N LYS A 25 -6.79 30.09 -5.07
CA LYS A 25 -7.14 29.97 -3.65
C LYS A 25 -7.76 28.62 -3.35
N ARG A 26 -8.70 28.16 -4.18
CA ARG A 26 -9.32 26.83 -4.01
C ARG A 26 -8.33 25.70 -4.24
N MET A 27 -7.44 25.85 -5.22
CA MET A 27 -6.38 24.89 -5.50
C MET A 27 -5.42 24.75 -4.31
N THR A 28 -4.92 25.86 -3.77
CA THR A 28 -4.05 25.84 -2.57
C THR A 28 -4.78 25.25 -1.37
N LYS A 29 -6.04 25.64 -1.14
CA LYS A 29 -6.85 25.14 -0.02
C LYS A 29 -7.07 23.62 -0.13
N ALA A 30 -7.45 23.11 -1.30
CA ALA A 30 -7.64 21.68 -1.53
C ALA A 30 -6.36 20.88 -1.30
N ARG A 31 -5.22 21.37 -1.84
CA ARG A 31 -3.91 20.74 -1.62
C ARG A 31 -3.53 20.71 -0.13
N ALA A 32 -3.66 21.84 0.56
CA ALA A 32 -3.34 21.92 1.98
C ALA A 32 -4.20 20.96 2.81
N LYS A 33 -5.51 20.90 2.54
CA LYS A 33 -6.44 19.95 3.19
C LYS A 33 -6.02 18.51 3.00
N ILE A 34 -5.64 18.12 1.78
CA ILE A 34 -5.14 16.78 1.47
C ILE A 34 -3.89 16.47 2.29
N ILE A 35 -2.90 17.37 2.29
CA ILE A 35 -1.64 17.17 3.02
C ILE A 35 -1.89 17.08 4.53
N LEU A 36 -2.70 17.98 5.10
CA LEU A 36 -3.00 18.03 6.53
C LEU A 36 -3.81 16.83 7.04
N SER A 37 -4.53 16.15 6.15
CA SER A 37 -5.33 14.97 6.49
C SER A 37 -4.52 13.67 6.46
N VAL A 38 -3.23 13.75 6.13
CA VAL A 38 -2.31 12.61 6.06
C VAL A 38 -1.40 12.62 7.29
N GLU A 39 -0.96 11.45 7.73
CA GLU A 39 0.00 11.36 8.83
C GLU A 39 1.37 11.92 8.46
N LYS A 40 2.06 12.54 9.44
CA LYS A 40 3.35 13.22 9.25
C LYS A 40 4.42 12.38 8.54
N GLN A 41 4.42 11.08 8.80
CA GLN A 41 5.36 10.13 8.20
C GLN A 41 5.27 10.04 6.67
N ASN A 42 4.13 10.40 6.09
CA ASN A 42 3.90 10.33 4.64
C ASN A 42 4.08 11.69 3.94
N TYR A 43 4.46 12.74 4.67
CA TYR A 43 4.62 14.10 4.10
C TYR A 43 5.76 14.19 3.08
N SER A 44 6.82 13.40 3.26
CA SER A 44 7.94 13.33 2.31
C SER A 44 7.49 12.94 0.89
N HIS A 45 6.40 12.16 0.78
CA HIS A 45 5.84 11.77 -0.51
C HIS A 45 5.02 12.90 -1.16
N LEU A 46 4.44 13.80 -0.37
CA LEU A 46 3.49 14.82 -0.83
C LEU A 46 4.07 16.23 -0.96
N GLN A 47 5.21 16.51 -0.31
CA GLN A 47 5.81 17.85 -0.27
C GLN A 47 6.11 18.45 -1.66
N ASN A 48 6.47 17.60 -2.63
CA ASN A 48 6.84 18.03 -3.99
C ASN A 48 5.64 18.19 -4.93
N THR A 49 4.43 17.83 -4.50
CA THR A 49 3.24 17.89 -5.35
C THR A 49 2.82 19.34 -5.56
N VAL A 50 2.46 19.73 -6.77
CA VAL A 50 2.09 21.11 -7.11
C VAL A 50 0.58 21.27 -7.14
N THR A 51 -0.14 20.26 -7.62
CA THR A 51 -1.61 20.31 -7.77
C THR A 51 -2.31 19.39 -6.75
N PRO A 52 -3.56 19.72 -6.34
CA PRO A 52 -4.38 18.83 -5.52
C PRO A 52 -4.58 17.46 -6.17
N LYS A 53 -4.71 17.42 -7.50
CA LYS A 53 -4.84 16.20 -8.28
C LYS A 53 -3.60 15.31 -8.17
N GLU A 54 -2.41 15.88 -8.38
CA GLU A 54 -1.15 15.16 -8.22
C GLU A 54 -0.97 14.63 -6.78
N ALA A 55 -1.31 15.43 -5.77
CA ALA A 55 -1.29 14.99 -4.38
C ALA A 55 -2.23 13.81 -4.12
N TRP A 56 -3.44 13.87 -4.69
CA TRP A 56 -4.44 12.81 -4.58
C TRP A 56 -4.05 11.54 -5.32
N ASP A 57 -3.56 11.67 -6.56
CA ASP A 57 -3.12 10.54 -7.37
C ASP A 57 -1.94 9.83 -6.71
N LYS A 58 -0.97 10.58 -6.17
CA LYS A 58 0.16 10.00 -5.45
C LYS A 58 -0.24 9.30 -4.16
N LEU A 59 -1.22 9.84 -3.43
CA LEU A 59 -1.82 9.15 -2.29
C LEU A 59 -2.52 7.86 -2.72
N ARG A 60 -3.32 7.93 -3.78
CA ARG A 60 -4.01 6.77 -4.33
C ARG A 60 -2.98 5.70 -4.71
N ASP A 61 -1.96 6.03 -5.49
CA ASP A 61 -0.96 5.05 -5.92
C ASP A 61 -0.13 4.46 -4.76
N THR A 62 0.07 5.22 -3.67
CA THR A 62 0.83 4.77 -2.51
C THR A 62 0.01 3.87 -1.57
N PHE A 63 -1.29 4.14 -1.42
CA PHE A 63 -2.14 3.51 -0.41
C PHE A 63 -3.23 2.59 -0.99
N GLU A 64 -3.63 2.81 -2.24
CA GLU A 64 -4.43 1.86 -2.99
C GLU A 64 -3.50 0.73 -3.43
N ASP A 65 -3.24 -0.18 -2.49
CA ASP A 65 -2.44 -1.38 -2.72
C ASP A 65 -3.06 -2.13 -3.92
N SER A 66 -2.42 -2.04 -5.09
CA SER A 66 -2.82 -2.68 -6.35
C SER A 66 -2.76 -4.22 -6.29
N GLY A 67 -2.76 -4.77 -5.08
CA GLY A 67 -2.64 -6.17 -4.74
C GLY A 67 -1.21 -6.69 -4.86
N LEU A 68 -0.21 -5.87 -5.22
CA LEU A 68 1.17 -6.33 -5.35
C LEU A 68 1.75 -6.75 -3.98
N THR A 69 1.59 -5.92 -2.95
CA THR A 69 2.03 -6.26 -1.59
C THR A 69 1.33 -7.51 -1.09
N ARG A 70 0.02 -7.62 -1.33
CA ARG A 70 -0.76 -8.83 -1.03
C ARG A 70 -0.28 -10.07 -1.78
N LYS A 71 -0.01 -9.97 -3.09
CA LYS A 71 0.50 -11.07 -3.93
C LYS A 71 1.88 -11.53 -3.47
N VAL A 72 2.81 -10.61 -3.21
CA VAL A 72 4.15 -10.90 -2.69
C VAL A 72 4.07 -11.55 -1.31
N GLY A 73 3.19 -11.05 -0.43
CA GLY A 73 2.91 -11.64 0.87
C GLY A 73 2.42 -13.09 0.76
N LEU A 74 1.45 -13.35 -0.12
CA LEU A 74 0.94 -14.70 -0.38
C LEU A 74 2.02 -15.64 -0.94
N LEU A 75 2.83 -15.17 -1.89
CA LEU A 75 3.93 -15.96 -2.45
C LEU A 75 4.94 -16.34 -1.37
N ARG A 76 5.28 -15.39 -0.48
CA ARG A 76 6.17 -15.64 0.65
C ARG A 76 5.59 -16.69 1.59
N ILE A 77 4.31 -16.59 1.93
CA ILE A 77 3.61 -17.58 2.76
C ILE A 77 3.64 -18.96 2.11
N LEU A 78 3.33 -19.05 0.81
CA LEU A 78 3.31 -20.31 0.06
C LEU A 78 4.70 -20.97 0.05
N THR A 79 5.75 -20.20 -0.25
CA THR A 79 7.13 -20.70 -0.24
C THR A 79 7.56 -21.15 1.15
N SER A 80 7.22 -20.41 2.21
CA SER A 80 7.50 -20.82 3.59
C SER A 80 6.74 -22.09 4.01
N ILE A 81 5.52 -22.33 3.51
CA ILE A 81 4.78 -23.57 3.76
C ILE A 81 5.47 -24.75 3.06
N ASN A 82 5.85 -24.58 1.79
CA ASN A 82 6.52 -25.63 1.01
C ASN A 82 7.87 -26.04 1.63
N LEU A 83 8.68 -25.07 2.06
CA LEU A 83 9.96 -25.34 2.73
C LEU A 83 9.77 -26.10 4.05
N ARG A 84 8.78 -25.69 4.87
CA ARG A 84 8.47 -26.41 6.11
C ARG A 84 8.03 -27.85 5.84
N LYS A 85 7.25 -28.08 4.78
CA LYS A 85 6.81 -29.43 4.38
C LYS A 85 8.02 -30.32 4.01
N SER A 86 8.97 -29.81 3.22
CA SER A 86 10.17 -30.58 2.88
C SER A 86 11.02 -30.90 4.10
N ASP A 87 11.18 -29.96 5.03
CA ASP A 87 11.96 -30.17 6.26
C ASP A 87 11.36 -31.25 7.15
N LEU A 88 10.03 -31.26 7.30
CA LEU A 88 9.32 -32.28 8.07
C LEU A 88 9.48 -33.68 7.47
N ILE A 89 9.41 -33.80 6.14
CA ILE A 89 9.61 -35.08 5.44
C ILE A 89 11.03 -35.61 5.67
N VAL A 90 12.05 -34.75 5.55
CA VAL A 90 13.45 -35.14 5.80
C VAL A 90 13.63 -35.57 7.25
N LYS A 91 13.01 -34.88 8.21
CA LYS A 91 13.09 -35.22 9.64
C LYS A 91 12.42 -36.54 9.97
N MET A 92 11.26 -36.81 9.38
CA MET A 92 10.57 -38.10 9.50
C MET A 92 11.36 -39.25 8.86
N ASN A 93 12.00 -39.01 7.72
CA ASN A 93 12.82 -40.02 7.05
C ASN A 93 14.10 -40.34 7.85
N LYS A 94 14.78 -39.32 8.41
CA LYS A 94 15.92 -39.54 9.32
C LYS A 94 15.54 -40.33 10.57
N ASN A 95 14.39 -40.04 11.17
CA ASN A 95 13.94 -40.76 12.36
C ASN A 95 13.57 -42.22 12.06
N SER A 96 12.96 -42.49 10.89
CA SER A 96 12.69 -43.86 10.45
C SER A 96 14.00 -44.64 10.21
N CYS A 97 14.96 -44.08 9.48
CA CYS A 97 16.27 -44.73 9.28
C CYS A 97 17.02 -44.97 10.60
N SER A 98 16.94 -44.05 11.57
CA SER A 98 17.57 -44.23 12.87
C SER A 98 16.93 -45.36 13.68
N LEU A 99 15.61 -45.55 13.60
CA LEU A 99 14.91 -46.66 14.24
C LEU A 99 15.28 -48.02 13.62
N TYR A 100 15.51 -48.08 12.31
CA TYR A 100 15.96 -49.32 11.65
C TYR A 100 17.41 -49.72 12.01
N ILE A 101 18.29 -48.75 12.32
CA ILE A 101 19.69 -49.04 12.71
C ILE A 101 19.79 -49.53 14.17
N PHE A 102 18.89 -49.13 15.06
CA PHE A 102 18.89 -49.57 16.48
C PHE A 102 18.14 -50.89 16.71
N ALA A 103 17.43 -51.42 15.71
CA ALA A 103 16.62 -52.63 15.80
C ALA A 103 17.23 -53.87 15.12
N SER A 104 18.48 -53.79 14.64
CA SER A 104 19.29 -54.91 14.11
C SER A 104 20.56 -55.07 14.91
#